data_AF-A0A0Q9NCM3-F1
#
_entry.id   AF-A0A0Q9NCM3-F1
#
_cell.length_a   1.000
_cell.length_b   1.000
_cell.length_c   1.000
_cell.angle_alpha   90.00
_cell.angle_beta   90.00
_cell.angle_gamma   90.00
#
_symmetry.space_group_name_H-M   'P 1'
#
loop_
_entity.id
_entity.type
_entity.pdbx_description
1 polymer ?
#
loop_
_entity_poly.entity_id
_entity_poly.type
_entity_poly.pdbx_seq_one_letter_code
_entity_poly.pdbx_strand_id
1 'polypeptide(L)'
;MSHGEIPPAVWEEIRNEFTLPALDQVRAKLFTETGDPEPVMRQLVRIFISDGTFCPGYQFQDNGQIHPTVRALFVRAMELKIAHNYFGAWMITPSPHLEGRRPVDALDGPAPPLLRALEAFGP
;
A
#
# COMPACT_ATOMS: atom_id res chain seq x y z
N MET A 1 -18.37 -9.94 0.54
CA MET A 1 -18.10 -9.95 2.00
C MET A 1 -18.04 -8.50 2.46
N SER A 2 -18.76 -8.09 3.52
CA SER A 2 -18.52 -6.76 4.10
C SER A 2 -17.24 -6.86 4.92
N HIS A 3 -16.15 -6.29 4.44
CA HIS A 3 -14.97 -6.15 5.28
C HIS A 3 -15.37 -5.29 6.49
N GLY A 4 -15.16 -5.82 7.69
CA GLY A 4 -15.38 -5.09 8.93
C GLY A 4 -14.40 -3.93 9.07
N GLU A 5 -14.58 -3.13 10.11
CA GLU A 5 -13.65 -2.05 10.43
C GLU A 5 -12.21 -2.59 10.59
N ILE A 6 -11.24 -1.90 9.99
CA ILE A 6 -9.83 -2.27 10.11
C ILE A 6 -9.34 -1.82 11.49
N PRO A 7 -8.82 -2.73 12.33
CA PRO A 7 -8.36 -2.37 13.68
C PRO A 7 -7.26 -1.29 13.65
N PRO A 8 -7.27 -0.30 14.55
CA PRO A 8 -6.23 0.73 14.62
C PRO A 8 -4.80 0.18 14.73
N ALA A 9 -4.63 -0.96 15.40
CA ALA A 9 -3.35 -1.64 15.56
C ALA A 9 -2.67 -1.99 14.22
N VAL A 10 -3.43 -2.20 13.14
CA VAL A 10 -2.90 -2.43 11.79
C VAL A 10 -2.09 -1.22 11.32
N TRP A 11 -2.57 -0.01 11.60
CA TRP A 11 -1.88 1.23 11.21
C TRP A 11 -0.64 1.49 12.06
N GLU A 12 -0.67 1.09 13.34
CA GLU A 12 0.50 1.13 14.22
C GLU A 12 1.59 0.17 13.74
N GLU A 13 1.22 -1.04 13.32
CA GLU A 13 2.17 -2.00 12.73
C GLU A 13 2.83 -1.44 11.46
N ILE A 14 2.04 -0.91 10.52
CA ILE A 14 2.60 -0.26 9.32
C ILE A 14 3.56 0.87 9.70
N ARG A 15 3.17 1.71 10.67
CA ARG A 15 4.00 2.84 11.12
C ARG A 15 5.33 2.37 11.71
N ASN A 16 5.31 1.31 12.52
CA ASN A 16 6.49 0.81 13.21
C ASN A 16 7.45 0.07 12.28
N GLU A 17 6.93 -0.72 11.34
CA GLU A 17 7.76 -1.54 10.46
C GLU A 17 8.17 -0.83 9.17
N PHE A 18 7.24 -0.09 8.57
CA PHE A 18 7.43 0.48 7.23
C PHE A 18 7.45 1.99 7.19
N THR A 19 7.21 2.67 8.31
CA THR A 19 6.83 4.09 8.38
C THR A 19 5.46 4.40 7.78
N LEU A 20 4.88 5.51 8.21
CA LEU A 20 3.58 5.99 7.74
C LEU A 20 3.60 7.53 7.65
N PRO A 21 4.38 8.10 6.72
CA PRO A 21 4.48 9.55 6.53
C PRO A 21 3.14 10.19 6.11
N ALA A 22 2.94 11.44 6.53
CA ALA A 22 1.78 12.22 6.11
C ALA A 22 1.85 12.56 4.61
N LEU A 23 0.70 12.63 3.94
CA LEU A 23 0.62 12.90 2.50
C LEU A 23 1.35 14.20 2.10
N ASP A 24 1.27 15.25 2.94
CA ASP A 24 1.91 16.53 2.67
C ASP A 24 3.43 16.47 2.79
N GLN A 25 3.96 15.60 3.67
CA GLN A 25 5.40 15.35 3.78
C GLN A 25 5.92 14.66 2.51
N VAL A 26 5.18 13.66 2.02
CA VAL A 26 5.52 12.96 0.77
C VAL A 26 5.45 13.92 -0.42
N ARG A 27 4.40 14.73 -0.51
CA ARG A 27 4.23 15.75 -1.55
C ARG A 27 5.39 16.74 -1.57
N ALA A 28 5.77 17.27 -0.42
CA ALA A 28 6.87 18.23 -0.30
C ALA A 28 8.20 17.62 -0.75
N LYS A 29 8.49 16.38 -0.31
CA LYS A 29 9.69 15.65 -0.73
C LYS A 29 9.74 15.45 -2.24
N LEU A 30 8.65 14.94 -2.83
CA LEU A 30 8.57 14.73 -4.27
C LEU A 30 8.73 16.03 -5.05
N PHE A 31 8.12 17.13 -4.59
CA PHE A 31 8.29 18.44 -5.24
C PHE A 31 9.75 18.88 -5.25
N THR A 32 10.49 18.69 -4.15
CA THR A 32 11.93 18.99 -4.08
C THR A 32 12.76 18.15 -5.06
N GLU A 33 12.39 16.89 -5.26
CA GLU A 33 13.14 15.95 -6.10
C GLU A 33 12.80 16.07 -7.60
N THR A 34 11.53 16.31 -7.94
CA THR A 34 11.03 16.21 -9.32
C THR A 34 10.52 17.53 -9.91
N GLY A 35 10.28 18.57 -9.09
CA GLY A 35 9.66 19.83 -9.49
C GLY A 35 8.15 19.77 -9.78
N ASP A 36 7.63 18.58 -10.14
CA ASP A 36 6.19 18.30 -10.25
C ASP A 36 5.86 16.95 -9.57
N PRO A 37 5.20 16.97 -8.40
CA PRO A 37 4.86 15.76 -7.66
C PRO A 37 3.59 15.09 -8.18
N GLU A 38 2.73 15.79 -8.94
CA GLU A 38 1.37 15.33 -9.26
C GLU A 38 1.31 13.99 -10.00
N PRO A 39 2.18 13.70 -10.98
CA PRO A 39 2.18 12.41 -11.66
C PRO A 39 2.38 11.23 -10.71
N VAL A 40 3.24 11.40 -9.70
CA VAL A 40 3.54 10.37 -8.69
C VAL A 40 2.42 10.31 -7.64
N MET A 41 1.94 11.47 -7.19
CA MET A 41 0.89 11.56 -6.17
C MET A 41 -0.39 10.81 -6.53
N ARG A 42 -0.73 10.73 -7.82
CA ARG A 42 -1.90 9.99 -8.34
C ARG A 42 -1.76 8.47 -8.27
N GLN A 43 -0.56 7.97 -8.02
CA GLN A 43 -0.23 6.53 -8.01
C GLN A 43 -0.04 5.99 -6.59
N LEU A 44 -0.13 6.84 -5.57
CA LEU A 44 0.13 6.47 -4.19
C LEU A 44 -1.06 5.77 -3.54
N VAL A 45 -0.73 4.73 -2.78
CA VAL A 45 -1.62 4.17 -1.76
C VAL A 45 -1.77 5.21 -0.65
N ARG A 46 -3.01 5.40 -0.19
CA ARG A 46 -3.35 6.40 0.83
C ARG A 46 -4.20 5.76 1.92
N ILE A 47 -3.75 5.83 3.17
CA ILE A 47 -4.53 5.41 4.33
C ILE A 47 -5.25 6.64 4.86
N PHE A 48 -6.57 6.55 4.94
CA PHE A 48 -7.46 7.58 5.50
C PHE A 48 -7.86 7.17 6.91
N ILE A 49 -7.31 7.86 7.91
CA ILE A 49 -7.62 7.65 9.33
C ILE A 49 -8.00 9.00 9.95
N SER A 50 -8.56 8.98 11.17
CA SER A 50 -9.15 10.18 11.79
C SER A 50 -8.17 11.36 11.94
N ASP A 51 -6.89 11.07 12.03
CA ASP A 51 -5.77 12.02 12.17
C ASP A 51 -5.17 12.49 10.84
N GLY A 52 -5.65 11.99 9.69
CA GLY A 52 -5.27 12.52 8.38
C GLY A 52 -5.15 11.48 7.25
N THR A 53 -4.41 11.87 6.20
CA THR A 53 -4.09 10.99 5.07
C THR A 53 -2.60 10.68 5.07
N PHE A 54 -2.27 9.40 5.00
CA PHE A 54 -0.90 8.91 5.12
C PHE A 54 -0.54 7.97 3.97
N CYS A 55 0.76 7.86 3.72
CA CYS A 55 1.31 6.98 2.69
C CYS A 55 2.07 5.83 3.36
N PRO A 56 1.60 4.56 3.28
CA PRO A 56 2.36 3.44 3.81
C PRO A 56 3.75 3.36 3.20
N GLY A 57 4.81 3.24 4.01
CA GLY A 57 6.17 3.38 3.51
C GLY A 57 6.69 2.20 2.69
N TYR A 58 6.09 1.00 2.80
CA TYR A 58 6.42 -0.16 1.95
C TYR A 58 6.17 0.09 0.46
N GLN A 59 5.43 1.16 0.11
CA GLN A 59 5.22 1.53 -1.29
C GLN A 59 6.42 2.23 -1.91
N PHE A 60 7.42 2.63 -1.12
CA PHE A 60 8.62 3.31 -1.59
C PHE A 60 9.83 2.37 -1.54
N GLN A 61 10.69 2.47 -2.54
CA GLN A 61 12.04 1.92 -2.52
C GLN A 61 12.98 2.89 -1.79
N ASP A 62 14.19 2.45 -1.44
CA ASP A 62 15.19 3.28 -0.74
C ASP A 62 15.55 4.56 -1.50
N ASN A 63 15.44 4.53 -2.83
CA ASN A 63 15.66 5.69 -3.70
C ASN A 63 14.45 6.65 -3.79
N GLY A 64 13.40 6.41 -3.00
CA GLY A 64 12.17 7.20 -2.98
C GLY A 64 11.17 6.91 -4.10
N GLN A 65 11.51 6.04 -5.07
CA GLN A 65 10.58 5.67 -6.15
C GLN A 65 9.48 4.73 -5.65
N ILE A 66 8.33 4.76 -6.31
CA ILE A 66 7.25 3.81 -5.99
C ILE A 66 7.68 2.40 -6.40
N HIS A 67 7.54 1.46 -5.47
CA HIS A 67 7.82 0.05 -5.71
C HIS A 67 6.91 -0.47 -6.85
N PRO A 68 7.49 -1.00 -7.95
CA PRO A 68 6.73 -1.35 -9.15
C PRO A 68 5.69 -2.43 -8.89
N THR A 69 6.02 -3.47 -8.09
CA THR A 69 5.07 -4.51 -7.67
C THR A 69 3.90 -3.93 -6.88
N VAL A 70 4.16 -3.06 -5.88
CA VAL A 70 3.10 -2.39 -5.10
C VAL A 70 2.21 -1.55 -6.00
N ARG A 71 2.79 -0.80 -6.94
CA ARG A 71 2.03 -0.02 -7.93
C ARG A 71 1.12 -0.91 -8.79
N ALA A 72 1.65 -2.02 -9.32
CA ALA A 72 0.88 -2.94 -10.15
C ALA A 72 -0.29 -3.57 -9.37
N LEU A 73 -0.03 -4.00 -8.13
CA LEU A 73 -1.07 -4.50 -7.23
C LEU A 73 -2.10 -3.43 -6.92
N PHE A 74 -1.68 -2.20 -6.67
CA PHE A 74 -2.60 -1.11 -6.35
C PHE A 74 -3.49 -0.74 -7.53
N VAL A 75 -2.95 -0.69 -8.75
CA VAL A 75 -3.75 -0.52 -9.98
C VAL A 75 -4.81 -1.62 -10.08
N ARG A 76 -4.41 -2.89 -9.89
CA ARG A 76 -5.35 -4.01 -9.90
C ARG A 76 -6.40 -3.90 -8.79
N ALA A 77 -6.02 -3.44 -7.60
CA ALA A 77 -6.93 -3.22 -6.49
C ALA A 77 -7.99 -2.16 -6.82
N MET A 78 -7.61 -1.08 -7.52
CA MET A 78 -8.56 -0.06 -7.99
C MET A 78 -9.55 -0.62 -9.02
N GLU A 79 -9.10 -1.49 -9.93
CA GLU A 79 -9.99 -2.20 -10.88
C GLU A 79 -11.00 -3.10 -10.15
N LEU A 80 -10.54 -3.79 -9.10
CA LEU A 80 -11.36 -4.63 -8.22
C LEU A 80 -12.20 -3.82 -7.21
N LYS A 81 -12.12 -2.49 -7.24
CA LYS A 81 -12.81 -1.57 -6.33
C LYS A 81 -12.49 -1.80 -4.84
N ILE A 82 -11.28 -2.30 -4.56
CA ILE A 82 -10.78 -2.44 -3.19
C ILE A 82 -10.39 -1.05 -2.69
N ALA A 83 -10.98 -0.58 -1.59
CA ALA A 83 -10.64 0.74 -1.06
C ALA A 83 -9.18 0.79 -0.59
N HIS A 84 -8.57 1.99 -0.61
CA HIS A 84 -7.15 2.14 -0.30
C HIS A 84 -6.78 1.62 1.10
N ASN A 85 -7.62 1.83 2.12
CA ASN A 85 -7.35 1.29 3.46
C ASN A 85 -7.35 -0.25 3.45
N TYR A 86 -8.32 -0.89 2.77
CA TYR A 86 -8.33 -2.35 2.70
C TYR A 86 -7.12 -2.90 1.96
N PHE A 87 -6.72 -2.26 0.87
CA PHE A 87 -5.46 -2.60 0.21
C PHE A 87 -4.27 -2.41 1.16
N GLY A 88 -4.23 -1.30 1.89
CA GLY A 88 -3.16 -0.99 2.83
C GLY A 88 -3.02 -2.02 3.95
N ALA A 89 -4.14 -2.43 4.54
CA ALA A 89 -4.18 -3.48 5.56
C ALA A 89 -3.80 -4.85 4.97
N TRP A 90 -4.33 -5.19 3.79
CA TRP A 90 -4.04 -6.45 3.12
C TRP A 90 -2.54 -6.66 2.87
N MET A 91 -1.82 -5.60 2.51
CA MET A 91 -0.38 -5.65 2.25
C MET A 91 0.44 -6.21 3.42
N ILE A 92 0.01 -5.97 4.66
CA ILE A 92 0.67 -6.48 5.88
C ILE A 92 -0.08 -7.65 6.54
N THR A 93 -1.15 -8.14 5.93
CA THR A 93 -1.93 -9.24 6.50
C THR A 93 -1.40 -10.58 5.96
N PRO A 94 -1.10 -11.57 6.82
CA PRO A 94 -0.77 -12.93 6.40
C PRO A 94 -1.85 -13.52 5.47
N SER A 95 -1.44 -14.04 4.32
CA SER A 95 -2.36 -14.60 3.33
C SER A 95 -2.17 -16.11 3.17
N PRO A 96 -3.25 -16.93 3.22
CA PRO A 96 -3.15 -18.36 2.93
C PRO A 96 -2.72 -18.61 1.48
N HIS A 97 -3.01 -17.70 0.55
CA HIS A 97 -2.57 -17.76 -0.84
C HIS A 97 -1.08 -17.46 -1.04
N LEU A 98 -0.40 -17.02 0.03
CA LEU A 98 1.03 -16.75 0.08
C LEU A 98 1.73 -17.64 1.12
N GLU A 99 1.15 -18.80 1.45
CA GLU A 99 1.69 -19.75 2.44
C GLU A 99 1.86 -19.12 3.83
N GLY A 100 0.95 -18.22 4.21
CA GLY A 100 0.98 -17.51 5.49
C GLY A 100 1.91 -16.29 5.52
N ARG A 101 2.61 -15.96 4.43
CA ARG A 101 3.39 -14.72 4.33
C ARG A 101 2.49 -13.51 4.07
N ARG A 102 2.98 -12.32 4.41
CA ARG A 102 2.33 -11.06 4.05
C ARG A 102 2.73 -10.67 2.62
N PRO A 103 1.88 -9.96 1.87
CA PRO A 103 2.25 -9.45 0.54
C PRO A 103 3.55 -8.63 0.53
N VAL A 104 3.81 -7.82 1.56
CA VAL A 104 5.07 -7.05 1.71
C VAL A 104 6.33 -7.94 1.74
N ASP A 105 6.23 -9.16 2.27
CA ASP A 105 7.36 -10.09 2.38
C ASP A 105 7.68 -10.80 1.04
N ALA A 106 6.86 -10.59 0.01
CA ALA A 106 6.95 -11.27 -1.28
C ALA A 106 7.15 -10.29 -2.46
N LEU A 107 7.43 -9.01 -2.20
CA LEU A 107 7.52 -7.96 -3.23
C LEU A 107 8.62 -8.16 -4.28
N ASP A 108 9.73 -8.79 -3.87
CA ASP A 108 10.86 -9.15 -4.75
C ASP A 108 10.63 -10.49 -5.48
N GLY A 109 9.53 -11.17 -5.17
CA GLY A 109 9.14 -12.43 -5.78
C GLY A 109 8.40 -12.27 -7.12
N PRO A 110 7.98 -13.40 -7.72
CA PRO A 110 7.17 -13.35 -8.93
C PRO A 110 5.82 -12.65 -8.67
N ALA A 111 5.42 -11.77 -9.58
CA ALA A 111 4.16 -11.04 -9.49
C ALA A 111 2.87 -11.90 -9.55
N PRO A 112 2.79 -13.01 -10.31
CA PRO A 112 1.52 -13.74 -10.45
C PRO A 112 0.93 -14.31 -9.14
N PRO A 113 1.71 -14.88 -8.20
CA PRO A 113 1.20 -15.23 -6.86
C PRO A 113 0.57 -14.07 -6.10
N LEU A 114 1.20 -12.90 -6.10
CA LEU A 114 0.68 -11.71 -5.41
C LEU A 114 -0.64 -11.21 -6.04
N LEU A 115 -0.72 -11.19 -7.37
CA LEU A 115 -1.94 -10.81 -8.08
C LEU A 115 -3.09 -11.78 -7.77
N ARG A 116 -2.84 -13.09 -7.77
CA ARG A 116 -3.86 -14.08 -7.40
C ARG A 116 -4.31 -13.94 -5.95
N ALA A 117 -3.38 -13.67 -5.04
CA ALA A 117 -3.71 -13.44 -3.63
C ALA A 117 -4.56 -12.17 -3.44
N LEU A 118 -4.30 -11.12 -4.22
CA LEU A 118 -5.11 -9.89 -4.23
C LEU A 118 -6.50 -10.13 -4.82
N GLU A 119 -6.59 -10.88 -5.92
CA GLU A 119 -7.87 -11.22 -6.56
C GLU A 119 -8.75 -12.09 -5.66
N ALA A 120 -8.16 -13.02 -4.90
CA ALA A 120 -8.88 -13.81 -3.91
C ALA A 120 -9.29 -13.01 -2.66
N PHE A 121 -8.60 -11.90 -2.38
CA PHE A 121 -8.97 -10.95 -1.32
C PHE A 121 -10.08 -9.99 -1.78
N GLY A 122 -10.10 -9.63 -3.06
CA GLY A 122 -11.16 -8.84 -3.69
C GLY A 122 -12.55 -9.52 -3.59
N PRO A 123 -13.63 -8.73 -3.76
CA PRO A 123 -15.00 -9.20 -3.60
C PRO A 123 -15.45 -10.24 -4.62
#